data_AF-A0A811QM53-F1
#
_entry.id   AF-A0A811QM53-F1
#
_cell.length_a   1.000
_cell.length_b   1.000
_cell.length_c   1.000
_cell.angle_alpha   90.00
_cell.angle_beta   90.00
_cell.angle_gamma   90.00
#
_symmetry.space_group_name_H-M   'P 1'
#
loop_
_entity.id
_entity.type
_entity.pdbx_description
1 polymer ?
#
loop_
_entity_poly.entity_id
_entity_poly.type
_entity_poly.pdbx_seq_one_letter_code
_entity_poly.pdbx_strand_id
1 'polypeptide(L)'
;MHMIDDPLTEGSDVASPAVGRGQGFYPFAEQQELAVILSLNIVFTAGKHNGSYFVVQAKDAFFDEVRELAVIGGAGRFRGATGYGIMSIHL
;
A
#
# COMPACT_ATOMS: atom_id res chain seq x y z
N MET A 1 -7.70 11.61 -9.98
CA MET A 1 -7.83 10.66 -8.86
C MET A 1 -8.00 9.28 -9.48
N HIS A 2 -7.11 8.35 -9.19
CA HIS A 2 -7.19 6.98 -9.68
C HIS A 2 -7.61 6.07 -8.53
N MET A 3 -8.56 5.17 -8.81
CA MET A 3 -8.93 4.09 -7.91
C MET A 3 -8.04 2.90 -8.20
N ILE A 4 -7.57 2.23 -7.16
CA ILE A 4 -6.79 1.01 -7.30
C ILE A 4 -7.43 -0.16 -6.58
N ASP A 5 -7.29 -1.30 -7.22
CA ASP A 5 -7.50 -2.62 -6.68
C ASP A 5 -6.46 -3.48 -7.37
N ASP A 6 -5.26 -3.57 -6.77
CA ASP A 6 -4.07 -4.21 -7.34
C ASP A 6 -3.72 -5.49 -6.55
N PRO A 7 -3.16 -6.54 -7.19
CA PRO A 7 -2.76 -7.75 -6.48
C PRO A 7 -1.54 -7.48 -5.58
N LEU A 8 -1.55 -8.05 -4.37
CA LEU A 8 -0.38 -8.14 -3.50
C LEU A 8 0.16 -9.57 -3.59
N THR A 9 1.41 -9.73 -4.04
CA THR A 9 2.06 -11.02 -4.27
C THR A 9 3.25 -11.24 -3.32
N GLU A 10 3.69 -12.50 -3.15
CA GLU A 10 4.86 -12.83 -2.31
C GLU A 10 6.20 -12.33 -2.89
N GLY A 11 6.27 -12.19 -4.21
CA GLY A 11 7.44 -11.70 -4.95
C GLY A 11 7.06 -10.82 -6.12
N SER A 12 8.07 -10.28 -6.81
CA SER A 12 7.89 -9.34 -7.94
C SER A 12 7.43 -10.00 -9.23
N ASP A 13 7.54 -11.33 -9.35
CA ASP A 13 7.02 -12.06 -10.50
C ASP A 13 5.48 -12.01 -10.52
N VAL A 14 4.90 -11.69 -11.68
CA VAL A 14 3.44 -11.67 -11.89
C VAL A 14 2.78 -13.05 -11.69
N ALA A 15 3.55 -14.14 -11.81
CA ALA A 15 3.10 -15.49 -11.52
C ALA A 15 3.24 -15.88 -10.04
N SER A 16 3.81 -15.00 -9.20
CA SER A 16 3.96 -15.23 -7.76
C SER A 16 2.60 -15.38 -7.08
N PRO A 17 2.50 -16.22 -6.04
CA PRO A 17 1.26 -16.38 -5.29
C PRO A 17 0.72 -15.04 -4.77
N ALA A 18 -0.56 -14.78 -5.03
CA ALA A 18 -1.27 -13.65 -4.46
C ALA A 18 -1.56 -13.91 -2.97
N VAL A 19 -1.21 -12.94 -2.12
CA VAL A 19 -1.44 -12.97 -0.66
C VAL A 19 -2.47 -11.95 -0.20
N GLY A 20 -2.84 -11.01 -1.08
CA GLY A 20 -3.74 -9.93 -0.74
C GLY A 20 -4.02 -8.98 -1.88
N ARG A 21 -4.50 -7.79 -1.52
CA ARG A 21 -4.89 -6.72 -2.42
C ARG A 21 -4.46 -5.35 -1.86
N GLY A 22 -4.01 -4.45 -2.72
CA GLY A 22 -3.91 -3.02 -2.43
C GLY A 22 -5.16 -2.30 -2.94
N GLN A 23 -5.99 -1.78 -2.04
CA GLN A 23 -7.30 -1.19 -2.38
C GLN A 23 -7.41 0.24 -1.89
N GLY A 24 -7.74 1.17 -2.77
CA GLY A 24 -7.90 2.56 -2.36
C GLY A 24 -7.79 3.51 -3.53
N PHE A 25 -7.14 4.64 -3.32
CA PHE A 25 -6.97 5.66 -4.34
C PHE A 25 -5.68 6.45 -4.18
N TYR A 26 -5.29 7.10 -5.27
CA TYR A 26 -4.22 8.10 -5.29
C TYR A 26 -4.56 9.28 -6.22
N PRO A 27 -4.62 10.52 -5.70
CA PRO A 27 -4.64 11.72 -6.50
C PRO A 27 -3.27 12.38 -6.55
N PHE A 28 -2.93 13.01 -7.68
CA PHE A 28 -1.85 14.01 -7.69
C PHE A 28 -2.27 15.16 -6.77
N ALA A 29 -1.41 15.50 -5.82
CA ALA A 29 -1.77 16.42 -4.74
C ALA A 29 -0.67 17.45 -4.42
N GLU A 30 0.44 17.41 -5.13
CA GLU A 30 1.52 18.38 -5.03
C GLU A 30 1.55 19.28 -6.27
N GLN A 31 1.84 20.58 -6.06
CA GLN A 31 1.83 21.57 -7.15
C GLN A 31 3.19 21.72 -7.83
N GLN A 32 4.28 21.44 -7.11
CA GLN A 32 5.65 21.68 -7.56
C GLN A 32 6.35 20.42 -8.08
N GLU A 33 5.91 19.23 -7.64
CA GLU A 33 6.51 17.95 -7.99
C GLU A 33 5.45 16.94 -8.41
N LEU A 34 5.88 15.92 -9.15
CA LEU A 34 5.02 14.79 -9.51
C LEU A 34 4.90 13.84 -8.31
N ALA A 35 3.98 14.16 -7.41
CA ALA A 35 3.68 13.33 -6.24
C ALA A 35 2.19 13.10 -6.06
N VAL A 36 1.86 11.95 -5.48
CA VAL A 36 0.50 11.55 -5.14
C VAL A 36 0.33 11.39 -3.63
N ILE A 37 -0.91 11.45 -3.16
CA ILE A 37 -1.26 10.98 -1.81
C ILE A 37 -1.85 9.58 -1.93
N LEU A 38 -1.17 8.59 -1.37
CA LEU A 38 -1.69 7.23 -1.25
C LEU A 38 -2.66 7.17 -0.07
N SER A 39 -3.84 6.59 -0.29
CA SER A 39 -4.79 6.22 0.77
C SER A 39 -5.29 4.80 0.49
N LEU A 40 -4.64 3.82 1.11
CA LEU A 40 -4.75 2.41 0.74
C LEU A 40 -5.09 1.52 1.93
N ASN A 41 -5.92 0.51 1.70
CA ASN A 41 -6.03 -0.68 2.53
C ASN A 41 -5.16 -1.78 1.92
N ILE A 42 -4.26 -2.34 2.72
CA ILE A 42 -3.52 -3.55 2.38
C ILE A 42 -4.27 -4.74 2.96
N VAL A 43 -5.08 -5.39 2.12
CA VAL A 43 -6.04 -6.44 2.51
C VAL A 43 -5.43 -7.81 2.29
N PHE A 44 -5.23 -8.58 3.34
CA PHE A 44 -4.73 -9.95 3.22
C PHE A 44 -5.89 -10.91 2.92
N THR A 45 -5.72 -11.74 1.89
CA THR A 45 -6.70 -12.74 1.43
C THR A 45 -6.20 -14.17 1.58
N ALA A 46 -4.96 -14.36 2.05
CA ALA A 46 -4.34 -15.66 2.25
C ALA A 46 -3.55 -15.75 3.57
N GLY A 47 -3.19 -16.98 3.94
CA GLY A 47 -2.33 -17.28 5.08
C GLY A 47 -2.88 -16.84 6.44
N LYS A 48 -1.97 -16.65 7.41
CA LYS A 48 -2.32 -16.36 8.81
C LYS A 48 -3.07 -15.03 9.02
N HIS A 49 -2.98 -14.11 8.05
CA HIS A 49 -3.57 -12.78 8.12
C HIS A 49 -4.87 -12.64 7.32
N ASN A 50 -5.34 -13.70 6.67
CA ASN A 50 -6.55 -13.68 5.84
C ASN A 50 -7.73 -12.98 6.55
N GLY A 51 -8.36 -12.03 5.87
CA GLY A 51 -9.48 -11.24 6.36
C GLY A 51 -9.08 -10.03 7.22
N SER A 52 -7.79 -9.83 7.49
CA SER A 52 -7.27 -8.64 8.17
C SER A 52 -6.69 -7.65 7.15
N TYR A 53 -6.63 -6.37 7.52
CA TYR A 53 -5.99 -5.34 6.72
C TYR A 53 -5.34 -4.28 7.60
N PHE A 54 -4.34 -3.59 7.07
CA PHE A 54 -3.86 -2.33 7.63
C PHE A 54 -4.08 -1.17 6.63
N VAL A 55 -4.13 0.04 7.16
CA VAL A 55 -4.42 1.26 6.40
C VAL A 55 -3.14 2.07 6.28
N VAL A 56 -2.83 2.49 5.05
CA VAL A 56 -1.69 3.33 4.71
C VAL A 56 -2.20 4.70 4.25
N GLN A 57 -1.57 5.75 4.75
CA GLN A 57 -1.70 7.11 4.22
C GLN A 57 -0.32 7.75 4.07
N ALA A 58 0.06 8.14 2.86
CA ALA A 58 1.41 8.63 2.59
C ALA A 58 1.50 9.61 1.41
N LYS A 59 2.47 10.53 1.45
CA LYS A 59 2.98 11.21 0.24
C LYS A 59 3.89 10.23 -0.49
N ASP A 60 3.64 10.05 -1.78
CA ASP A 60 4.46 9.26 -2.68
C ASP A 60 5.00 10.17 -3.78
N ALA A 61 6.26 10.59 -3.61
CA ALA A 61 7.02 11.27 -4.65
C ALA A 61 7.61 10.22 -5.60
N PHE A 62 7.15 10.22 -6.85
CA PHE A 62 7.47 9.16 -7.81
C PHE A 62 8.97 8.98 -8.06
N PHE A 63 9.75 10.05 -7.96
CA PHE A 63 11.18 10.05 -8.26
C PHE A 63 12.06 9.65 -7.06
N ASP A 64 11.50 9.48 -5.87
CA ASP A 64 12.26 9.02 -4.72
C ASP A 64 12.55 7.51 -4.86
N GLU A 65 13.79 7.09 -4.63
CA GLU A 65 14.13 5.66 -4.68
C GLU A 65 13.39 4.87 -3.59
N VAL A 66 13.27 5.47 -2.41
CA VAL A 66 12.72 4.87 -1.19
C VAL A 66 11.70 5.83 -0.57
N ARG A 67 10.48 5.34 -0.33
CA ARG A 67 9.40 6.11 0.30
C ARG A 67 8.90 5.44 1.57
N GLU A 68 8.61 6.25 2.57
CA GLU A 68 7.98 5.80 3.80
C GLU A 68 6.44 5.88 3.69
N LEU A 69 5.77 4.79 4.05
CA LEU A 69 4.33 4.65 4.01
C LEU A 69 3.78 4.56 5.43
N ALA A 70 3.14 5.62 5.95
CA ALA A 70 2.64 5.59 7.32
C ALA A 70 1.45 4.62 7.45
N VAL A 71 1.56 3.70 8.41
CA VAL A 71 0.46 2.81 8.82
C VAL A 71 -0.33 3.52 9.92
N ILE A 72 -1.55 3.92 9.60
CA ILE A 72 -2.40 4.75 10.46
C ILE A 72 -3.52 3.96 11.17
N GLY A 73 -3.62 2.66 10.92
CA GLY A 73 -4.64 1.82 11.52
C GLY A 73 -4.77 0.45 10.85
N GLY A 74 -5.84 -0.25 11.20
CA GLY A 74 -6.17 -1.54 10.62
C GLY A 74 -7.33 -2.23 11.32
N ALA A 75 -7.70 -3.40 10.80
CA ALA A 75 -8.72 -4.26 11.38
C ALA A 75 -8.28 -5.73 11.44
N GLY A 76 -9.06 -6.55 12.13
CA GLY A 76 -8.71 -7.94 12.40
C GLY A 76 -7.45 -8.01 13.25
N ARG A 77 -6.44 -8.76 12.77
CA ARG A 77 -5.15 -8.89 13.46
C ARG A 77 -4.34 -7.60 13.56
N PHE A 78 -4.64 -6.60 12.73
CA PHE A 78 -3.97 -5.29 12.72
C PHE A 78 -4.80 -4.20 13.40
N ARG A 79 -5.79 -4.55 14.22
CA ARG A 79 -6.57 -3.56 14.97
C ARG A 79 -5.67 -2.72 15.86
N GLY A 80 -5.72 -1.40 15.67
CA GLY A 80 -4.88 -0.45 16.40
C GLY A 80 -3.41 -0.43 15.96
N ALA A 81 -3.08 -1.01 14.81
CA ALA A 81 -1.73 -0.96 14.27
C ALA A 81 -1.32 0.48 13.96
N THR A 82 -0.10 0.83 14.36
CA THR A 82 0.59 2.07 14.00
C THR A 82 2.03 1.70 13.61
N GLY A 83 2.60 2.38 12.62
CA GLY A 83 3.96 2.13 12.19
C GLY A 83 4.22 2.69 10.81
N TYR A 84 5.15 2.08 10.08
CA TYR A 84 5.49 2.48 8.72
C TYR A 84 5.89 1.26 7.87
N GLY A 85 5.71 1.39 6.56
CA GLY A 85 6.28 0.51 5.54
C GLY A 85 7.27 1.28 4.68
N ILE A 86 8.14 0.56 3.98
CA ILE A 86 9.09 1.15 3.03
C ILE A 86 8.74 0.64 1.64
N MET A 87 8.66 1.55 0.67
CA MET A 87 8.30 1.27 -0.71
C MET A 87 9.40 1.71 -1.67
N SER A 88 9.90 0.74 -2.43
CA SER A 88 10.80 0.92 -3.57
C SER A 88 10.15 0.38 -4.83
N ILE A 89 10.37 1.04 -5.97
CA ILE A 89 9.90 0.52 -7.26
C ILE A 89 10.87 -0.59 -7.69
N HIS A 90 10.31 -1.74 -8.05
CA HIS A 90 11.04 -2.80 -8.74
C HIS A 90 10.73 -2.67 -10.23
N LEU A 91 11.77 -2.49 -11.04
CA LEU A 91 11.69 -2.43 -12.50
C LEU A 91 12.02 -3.79 -13.13
#